data_AF-A0AAV5VSN2-F1
#
_entry.id   AF-A0AAV5VSN2-F1
#
_cell.length_a   1.000
_cell.length_b   1.000
_cell.length_c   1.000
_cell.angle_alpha   90.00
_cell.angle_beta   90.00
_cell.angle_gamma   90.00
#
_symmetry.space_group_name_H-M   'P 1'
#
loop_
_entity.id
_entity.type
_entity.pdbx_description
1 polymer ?
#
loop_
_entity_poly.entity_id
_entity_poly.type
_entity_poly.pdbx_seq_one_letter_code
_entity_poly.pdbx_strand_id
1 'polypeptide(L)'
;SIRAAQSAHAKYVQLQLQQAPAAAFAAEPLAAAFTTAARAAAVEATAAAAAAASTKRAASRWKPRIVDSGDLLVASTAKPSVPGKPYYVYPTPRVNTSVAVTIVVVVTAGTQMETFATALNTIRCYAALHSYRLSVEFDDKFKECEVHDDLFFRRHCHTHMIMQKQIPTGTWALFIDADVGVVNPNKRIEEFIEPGYEIFLFDRFYNWEYAALSYLVKNNERGRAWVDDFAKFEFRLPPSFHGTDNGALHPFLMFYLVPETRDPRTRSRTAELCLKIWERSSGYEDLFSMQACTRMVIGEQSHFPEQRLKIYQKGAGWVHDLWIFHSHWTTDDFMMHSLKDENLGPYPSDEANRRRCRETALNVEDTDDCFLVFPVLQKLNVDKCKAGTEGWLMEGRLQLDNVTMKQIKDKLAKKILKQQMEMIGRMAFKILEEDRLRTTQRPTTPFKRKQRILAFTDDSIGASRTVPGIVAN
;
A
#
# COMPACT_ATOMS: atom_id res chain seq x y z
N SER A 1 -0.79 19.68 0.44
CA SER A 1 -1.60 18.43 0.48
C SER A 1 -0.83 17.26 1.08
N ILE A 2 0.39 16.90 0.60
CA ILE A 2 1.18 15.79 1.17
C ILE A 2 1.38 15.93 2.69
N ARG A 3 1.69 17.13 3.22
CA ARG A 3 1.81 17.36 4.68
C ARG A 3 0.51 17.14 5.47
N ALA A 4 -0.65 17.41 4.89
CA ALA A 4 -1.94 17.22 5.57
C ALA A 4 -2.31 15.73 5.62
N ALA A 5 -2.12 15.03 4.50
CA ALA A 5 -2.36 13.59 4.39
C ALA A 5 -1.32 12.75 5.18
N GLN A 6 -0.07 13.22 5.26
CA GLN A 6 0.95 12.68 6.18
C GLN A 6 0.59 12.92 7.65
N SER A 7 -0.04 14.04 8.00
CA SER A 7 -0.49 14.32 9.37
C SER A 7 -1.65 13.40 9.77
N ALA A 8 -2.62 13.16 8.89
CA ALA A 8 -3.71 12.21 9.11
C ALA A 8 -3.20 10.77 9.25
N HIS A 9 -2.29 10.34 8.38
CA HIS A 9 -1.70 8.99 8.45
C HIS A 9 -0.73 8.81 9.63
N ALA A 10 0.07 9.83 9.96
CA ALA A 10 0.94 9.80 11.13
C ALA A 10 0.12 9.77 12.43
N LYS A 11 -0.99 10.52 12.53
CA LYS A 11 -1.94 10.40 13.64
C LYS A 11 -2.56 9.00 13.70
N TYR A 12 -2.97 8.44 12.55
CA TYR A 12 -3.50 7.09 12.46
C TYR A 12 -2.50 6.05 12.97
N VAL A 13 -1.24 6.07 12.51
CA VAL A 13 -0.21 5.10 12.93
C VAL A 13 0.28 5.35 14.35
N GLN A 14 0.36 6.60 14.81
CA GLN A 14 0.68 6.91 16.20
C GLN A 14 -0.42 6.40 17.16
N LEU A 15 -1.70 6.43 16.75
CA LEU A 15 -2.80 5.77 17.46
C LEU A 15 -2.68 4.23 17.44
N GLN A 16 -2.15 3.63 16.37
CA GLN A 16 -1.86 2.17 16.32
C GLN A 16 -0.74 1.78 17.30
N LEU A 17 0.31 2.60 17.42
CA LEU A 17 1.47 2.33 18.29
C LEU A 17 1.20 2.62 19.76
N GLN A 18 0.28 3.53 20.09
CA GLN A 18 -0.07 3.89 21.47
C GLN A 18 -0.92 2.84 22.21
N GLN A 19 -1.33 1.76 21.54
CA GLN A 19 -2.11 0.68 22.14
C GLN A 19 -1.26 -0.55 22.53
N ALA A 20 0.08 -0.48 22.40
CA ALA A 20 0.98 -1.46 23.01
C ALA A 20 1.10 -1.20 24.54
N PRO A 21 0.97 -2.21 25.40
CA PRO A 21 1.08 -2.00 26.84
C PRO A 21 2.48 -1.52 27.20
N ALA A 22 2.55 -0.39 27.91
CA ALA A 22 3.79 0.20 28.40
C ALA A 22 4.46 -0.74 29.42
N ALA A 23 5.54 -1.41 29.01
CA ALA A 23 6.52 -1.93 29.95
C ALA A 23 7.32 -0.75 30.51
N ALA A 24 7.16 -0.50 31.81
CA ALA A 24 7.76 0.63 32.51
C ALA A 24 9.29 0.53 32.57
N PHE A 25 9.99 1.56 32.11
CA PHE A 25 11.32 1.93 32.60
C PHE A 25 11.44 3.45 32.68
N ALA A 26 11.91 3.92 33.83
CA ALA A 26 11.99 5.32 34.23
C ALA A 26 13.29 6.01 33.74
N ALA A 27 13.21 7.30 33.37
CA ALA A 27 14.18 8.36 33.71
C ALA A 27 13.74 9.75 33.19
N GLU A 28 14.22 10.78 33.87
CA GLU A 28 13.80 12.20 33.97
C GLU A 28 14.46 13.18 32.93
N PRO A 29 14.29 14.53 32.97
CA PRO A 29 13.88 15.31 31.79
C PRO A 29 14.93 16.28 31.20
N LEU A 30 14.72 16.71 29.96
CA LEU A 30 15.47 17.79 29.29
C LEU A 30 14.51 18.87 28.75
N ALA A 31 14.41 19.97 29.51
CA ALA A 31 13.73 21.19 29.11
C ALA A 31 14.77 22.21 28.59
N ALA A 32 14.91 22.36 27.27
CA ALA A 32 15.54 23.52 26.61
C ALA A 32 15.40 23.42 25.07
N ALA A 33 14.19 23.56 24.51
CA ALA A 33 14.02 23.63 23.05
C ALA A 33 12.80 24.46 22.58
N PHE A 34 12.27 25.34 23.44
CA PHE A 34 11.16 26.23 23.09
C PHE A 34 11.60 27.69 23.04
N THR A 35 12.49 28.07 22.11
CA THR A 35 12.74 29.49 21.79
C THR A 35 13.23 29.77 20.36
N THR A 36 13.43 28.78 19.49
CA THR A 36 13.97 29.00 18.12
C THR A 36 12.99 28.76 16.98
N ALA A 37 11.72 28.39 17.25
CA ALA A 37 10.71 28.19 16.22
C ALA A 37 9.96 29.49 15.81
N ALA A 38 10.05 30.56 16.61
CA ALA A 38 9.27 31.78 16.40
C ALA A 38 9.94 32.84 15.47
N ARG A 39 11.15 32.57 14.94
CA ARG A 39 11.88 33.54 14.08
C ARG A 39 12.01 33.15 12.61
N ALA A 40 11.56 31.97 12.20
CA ALA A 40 11.63 31.53 10.79
C ALA A 40 10.36 31.83 9.98
N ALA A 41 9.26 32.25 10.62
CA ALA A 41 7.96 32.45 9.96
C ALA A 41 7.72 33.86 9.37
N ALA A 42 8.74 34.74 9.34
CA ALA A 42 8.56 36.15 8.96
C ALA A 42 9.34 36.61 7.72
N VAL A 43 9.93 35.72 6.92
CA VAL A 43 10.76 36.10 5.75
C VAL A 43 10.28 35.52 4.41
N GLU A 44 9.26 34.66 4.39
CA GLU A 44 8.78 34.00 3.15
C GLU A 44 7.48 34.60 2.56
N ALA A 45 7.25 35.90 2.78
CA ALA A 45 6.03 36.59 2.33
C ALA A 45 6.20 37.53 1.10
N THR A 46 7.33 37.52 0.40
CA THR A 46 7.59 38.50 -0.69
C THR A 46 8.27 37.93 -1.94
N ALA A 47 7.91 36.72 -2.38
CA ALA A 47 8.42 36.17 -3.65
C ALA A 47 7.40 35.34 -4.46
N ALA A 48 6.10 35.65 -4.37
CA ALA A 48 5.03 34.89 -5.05
C ALA A 48 4.14 35.75 -5.97
N ALA A 49 4.70 36.74 -6.67
CA ALA A 49 3.91 37.67 -7.50
C ALA A 49 4.41 37.91 -8.94
N ALA A 50 5.29 37.07 -9.52
CA ALA A 50 5.88 37.39 -10.83
C ALA A 50 6.14 36.20 -11.78
N ALA A 51 5.31 35.15 -11.79
CA ALA A 51 5.45 34.07 -12.78
C ALA A 51 4.10 33.53 -13.29
N ALA A 52 3.14 34.43 -13.52
CA ALA A 52 1.86 34.13 -14.16
C ALA A 52 1.71 34.95 -15.45
N ALA A 53 2.42 34.58 -16.52
CA ALA A 53 2.13 34.98 -17.89
C ALA A 53 2.95 34.11 -18.86
N SER A 54 2.36 33.69 -19.99
CA SER A 54 2.87 32.75 -21.01
C SER A 54 2.71 31.27 -20.59
N THR A 55 1.95 30.39 -21.26
CA THR A 55 1.73 30.26 -22.71
C THR A 55 0.44 29.47 -22.97
N LYS A 56 -0.49 30.05 -23.74
CA LYS A 56 -1.58 29.34 -24.43
C LYS A 56 -1.27 29.34 -25.93
N ARG A 57 -1.13 28.18 -26.56
CA ARG A 57 -1.84 27.77 -27.80
C ARG A 57 -1.24 26.52 -28.45
N ALA A 58 -2.16 25.77 -29.06
CA ALA A 58 -2.03 24.81 -30.15
C ALA A 58 -1.56 23.37 -29.82
N ALA A 59 -2.53 22.45 -29.79
CA ALA A 59 -2.53 21.26 -30.65
C ALA A 59 -3.90 20.58 -30.60
N SER A 60 -4.74 20.95 -31.58
CA SER A 60 -5.95 20.26 -31.97
C SER A 60 -5.62 19.01 -32.81
N ARG A 61 -6.57 18.06 -32.80
CA ARG A 61 -6.68 16.82 -33.61
C ARG A 61 -5.79 15.67 -33.15
N TRP A 62 -6.41 14.65 -32.56
CA TRP A 62 -6.27 13.23 -32.90
C TRP A 62 -7.41 12.47 -32.19
N LYS A 63 -8.29 11.81 -32.96
CA LYS A 63 -9.36 10.92 -32.45
C LYS A 63 -9.03 9.49 -32.90
N PRO A 64 -8.83 8.52 -31.98
CA PRO A 64 -8.90 7.12 -32.33
C PRO A 64 -10.31 6.57 -32.07
N ARG A 65 -10.80 5.77 -33.03
CA ARG A 65 -11.99 4.93 -32.90
C ARG A 65 -11.75 3.89 -31.81
N ILE A 66 -12.67 3.82 -30.84
CA ILE A 66 -12.80 2.69 -29.92
C ILE A 66 -13.69 1.67 -30.62
N VAL A 67 -13.16 0.47 -30.81
CA VAL A 67 -13.91 -0.71 -31.24
C VAL A 67 -14.49 -1.33 -29.98
N ASP A 68 -15.82 -1.43 -29.95
CA ASP A 68 -16.62 -1.99 -28.88
C ASP A 68 -16.58 -3.52 -28.99
N SER A 69 -15.97 -4.19 -28.02
CA SER A 69 -16.09 -5.64 -27.84
C SER A 69 -17.01 -5.87 -26.65
N GLY A 70 -18.30 -5.94 -26.95
CA GLY A 70 -19.31 -6.42 -26.02
C GLY A 70 -19.05 -7.87 -25.67
N ASP A 71 -19.20 -8.21 -24.39
CA ASP A 71 -19.79 -9.48 -23.99
C ASP A 71 -20.25 -9.46 -22.52
N LEU A 72 -21.49 -9.92 -22.36
CA LEU A 72 -22.08 -10.60 -21.19
C LEU A 72 -22.18 -9.83 -19.85
N LEU A 73 -23.13 -8.90 -19.79
CA LEU A 73 -23.80 -8.51 -18.55
C LEU A 73 -24.90 -9.53 -18.22
N VAL A 74 -24.66 -10.40 -17.24
CA VAL A 74 -25.72 -11.11 -16.52
C VAL A 74 -26.44 -10.05 -15.67
N ALA A 75 -27.66 -9.70 -16.07
CA ALA A 75 -28.49 -8.74 -15.36
C ALA A 75 -28.86 -9.29 -13.97
N SER A 76 -28.27 -8.68 -12.93
CA SER A 76 -28.75 -8.78 -11.56
C SER A 76 -30.16 -8.20 -11.48
N THR A 77 -31.09 -8.95 -10.88
CA THR A 77 -32.48 -8.51 -10.62
C THR A 77 -32.59 -7.53 -9.44
N ALA A 78 -31.47 -6.98 -8.96
CA ALA A 78 -31.50 -5.89 -8.00
C ALA A 78 -32.15 -4.65 -8.64
N LYS A 79 -33.31 -4.24 -8.14
CA LYS A 79 -33.85 -2.91 -8.45
C LYS A 79 -32.74 -1.88 -8.16
N PRO A 80 -32.45 -0.96 -9.10
CA PRO A 80 -31.46 0.08 -8.85
C PRO A 80 -31.83 0.82 -7.57
N SER A 81 -30.89 0.92 -6.67
CA SER A 81 -31.01 1.71 -5.45
C SER A 81 -31.41 3.14 -5.81
N VAL A 82 -32.55 3.61 -5.32
CA VAL A 82 -32.94 5.01 -5.48
C VAL A 82 -32.01 5.85 -4.60
N PRO A 83 -31.11 6.68 -5.17
CA PRO A 83 -30.17 7.45 -4.39
C PRO A 83 -30.90 8.42 -3.44
N GLY A 84 -30.36 8.63 -2.24
CA GLY A 84 -30.84 9.67 -1.32
C GLY A 84 -31.73 9.22 -0.16
N LYS A 85 -32.00 7.92 0.01
CA LYS A 85 -32.66 7.38 1.21
C LYS A 85 -32.06 6.04 1.63
N PRO A 86 -32.05 5.69 2.93
CA PRO A 86 -31.70 4.34 3.35
C PRO A 86 -32.55 3.28 2.66
N TYR A 87 -31.96 2.15 2.31
CA TYR A 87 -32.64 1.06 1.61
C TYR A 87 -32.05 -0.30 1.98
N TYR A 88 -32.80 -1.37 1.74
CA TYR A 88 -32.35 -2.74 2.02
C TYR A 88 -31.73 -3.39 0.79
N VAL A 89 -30.60 -4.07 0.98
CA VAL A 89 -30.04 -5.06 0.05
C VAL A 89 -30.35 -6.45 0.58
N TYR A 90 -31.00 -7.28 -0.21
CA TYR A 90 -31.26 -8.69 0.12
C TYR A 90 -30.35 -9.55 -0.74
N PRO A 91 -29.24 -10.07 -0.19
CA PRO A 91 -28.27 -10.77 -0.99
C PRO A 91 -28.70 -12.20 -1.31
N THR A 92 -28.23 -12.71 -2.44
CA THR A 92 -28.47 -14.10 -2.83
C THR A 92 -27.30 -14.99 -2.41
N PRO A 93 -27.54 -16.10 -1.67
CA PRO A 93 -26.51 -17.06 -1.33
C PRO A 93 -25.75 -17.58 -2.56
N ARG A 94 -24.49 -17.95 -2.37
CA ARG A 94 -23.68 -18.55 -3.43
C ARG A 94 -24.22 -19.94 -3.75
N VAL A 95 -24.54 -20.18 -5.03
CA VAL A 95 -25.00 -21.50 -5.51
C VAL A 95 -23.81 -22.41 -5.84
N ASN A 96 -22.79 -21.88 -6.51
CA ASN A 96 -21.60 -22.65 -6.87
C ASN A 96 -20.54 -22.57 -5.76
N THR A 97 -20.32 -23.66 -5.04
CA THR A 97 -19.36 -23.74 -3.94
C THR A 97 -18.05 -24.45 -4.32
N SER A 98 -17.79 -24.66 -5.62
CA SER A 98 -16.59 -25.37 -6.10
C SER A 98 -15.28 -24.67 -5.72
N VAL A 99 -15.30 -23.35 -5.61
CA VAL A 99 -14.17 -22.55 -5.12
C VAL A 99 -14.28 -22.40 -3.61
N ALA A 100 -13.57 -23.22 -2.84
CA ALA A 100 -13.53 -23.10 -1.39
C ALA A 100 -12.57 -21.97 -0.97
N VAL A 101 -13.05 -21.08 -0.11
CA VAL A 101 -12.28 -19.96 0.46
C VAL A 101 -12.41 -19.96 1.98
N THR A 102 -11.29 -19.74 2.67
CA THR A 102 -11.25 -19.40 4.10
C THR A 102 -10.84 -17.94 4.23
N ILE A 103 -11.68 -17.13 4.86
CA ILE A 103 -11.34 -15.77 5.26
C ILE A 103 -10.55 -15.86 6.56
N VAL A 104 -9.38 -15.24 6.58
CA VAL A 104 -8.43 -15.27 7.69
C VAL A 104 -8.27 -13.85 8.22
N VAL A 105 -8.58 -13.68 9.50
CA VAL A 105 -8.36 -12.44 10.27
C VAL A 105 -7.48 -12.80 11.45
N VAL A 106 -6.36 -12.10 11.60
CA VAL A 106 -5.47 -12.27 12.74
C VAL A 106 -5.43 -10.96 13.52
N VAL A 107 -5.67 -11.04 14.82
CA VAL A 107 -5.76 -9.91 15.74
C VAL A 107 -4.66 -10.01 16.78
N THR A 108 -4.08 -8.90 17.19
CA THR A 108 -3.09 -8.92 18.27
C THR A 108 -3.73 -9.36 19.59
N ALA A 109 -3.09 -10.30 20.28
CA ALA A 109 -3.51 -10.78 21.58
C ALA A 109 -3.70 -9.62 22.58
N GLY A 110 -4.82 -9.63 23.30
CA GLY A 110 -5.21 -8.55 24.22
C GLY A 110 -5.96 -7.37 23.58
N THR A 111 -6.12 -7.34 22.26
CA THR A 111 -6.97 -6.34 21.60
C THR A 111 -8.44 -6.56 21.97
N GLN A 112 -9.16 -5.48 22.29
CA GLN A 112 -10.60 -5.52 22.53
C GLN A 112 -11.34 -5.74 21.19
N MET A 113 -12.06 -6.86 21.07
CA MET A 113 -12.73 -7.23 19.83
C MET A 113 -13.89 -6.29 19.48
N GLU A 114 -14.39 -5.54 20.46
CA GLU A 114 -15.38 -4.48 20.33
C GLU A 114 -14.89 -3.36 19.40
N THR A 115 -13.57 -3.12 19.31
CA THR A 115 -12.96 -2.17 18.38
C THR A 115 -13.27 -2.51 16.92
N PHE A 116 -13.55 -3.78 16.62
CA PHE A 116 -13.84 -4.27 15.27
C PHE A 116 -15.25 -4.87 15.15
N ALA A 117 -16.14 -4.55 16.08
CA ALA A 117 -17.47 -5.16 16.17
C ALA A 117 -18.27 -4.98 14.87
N THR A 118 -18.26 -3.78 14.30
CA THR A 118 -18.98 -3.48 13.05
C THR A 118 -18.37 -4.23 11.86
N ALA A 119 -17.05 -4.14 11.68
CA ALA A 119 -16.33 -4.83 10.61
C ALA A 119 -16.56 -6.35 10.66
N LEU A 120 -16.27 -6.98 11.79
CA LEU A 120 -16.39 -8.43 11.95
C LEU A 120 -17.83 -8.93 11.90
N ASN A 121 -18.82 -8.12 12.28
CA ASN A 121 -20.23 -8.49 12.11
C ASN A 121 -20.59 -8.68 10.63
N THR A 122 -20.13 -7.77 9.75
CA THR A 122 -20.35 -7.92 8.30
C THR A 122 -19.60 -9.10 7.71
N ILE A 123 -18.34 -9.34 8.11
CA ILE A 123 -17.56 -10.50 7.66
C ILE A 123 -18.21 -11.82 8.09
N ARG A 124 -18.68 -11.93 9.34
CA ARG A 124 -19.39 -13.12 9.84
C ARG A 124 -20.68 -13.38 9.07
N CYS A 125 -21.49 -12.34 8.84
CA CYS A 125 -22.71 -12.45 8.06
C CYS A 125 -22.42 -12.89 6.61
N TYR A 126 -21.44 -12.25 5.96
CA TYR A 126 -21.02 -12.57 4.59
C TYR A 126 -20.49 -14.00 4.45
N ALA A 127 -19.62 -14.43 5.37
CA ALA A 127 -19.09 -15.79 5.38
C ALA A 127 -20.21 -16.83 5.55
N ALA A 128 -21.15 -16.58 6.48
CA ALA A 128 -22.30 -17.45 6.71
C ALA A 128 -23.23 -17.54 5.48
N LEU A 129 -23.50 -16.42 4.83
CA LEU A 129 -24.33 -16.33 3.63
C LEU A 129 -23.78 -17.13 2.44
N HIS A 130 -22.48 -17.05 2.19
CA HIS A 130 -21.87 -17.72 1.03
C HIS A 130 -21.23 -19.07 1.35
N SER A 131 -21.34 -19.52 2.60
CA SER A 131 -20.65 -20.72 3.10
C SER A 131 -19.13 -20.65 2.89
N TYR A 132 -18.53 -19.49 3.13
CA TYR A 132 -17.08 -19.36 3.29
C TYR A 132 -16.70 -19.75 4.72
N ARG A 133 -15.53 -20.36 4.89
CA ARG A 133 -14.97 -20.56 6.24
C ARG A 133 -14.44 -19.22 6.74
N LEU A 134 -14.56 -18.97 8.03
CA LEU A 134 -14.01 -17.78 8.68
C LEU A 134 -13.16 -18.22 9.86
N SER A 135 -11.90 -17.79 9.88
CA SER A 135 -10.96 -17.97 10.99
C SER A 135 -10.58 -16.58 11.50
N VAL A 136 -11.03 -16.26 12.72
CA VAL A 136 -10.65 -15.04 13.45
C VAL A 136 -9.85 -15.50 14.65
N GLU A 137 -8.56 -15.23 14.65
CA GLU A 137 -7.61 -15.79 15.62
C GLU A 137 -6.75 -14.69 16.22
N PHE A 138 -6.24 -14.93 17.42
CA PHE A 138 -5.21 -14.08 18.01
C PHE A 138 -3.80 -14.48 17.55
N ASP A 139 -2.88 -13.52 17.54
CA ASP A 139 -1.48 -13.68 17.13
C ASP A 139 -0.56 -14.32 18.19
N ASP A 140 -1.14 -14.94 19.22
CA ASP A 140 -0.49 -15.79 20.21
C ASP A 140 -0.87 -17.28 20.05
N LYS A 141 -1.70 -17.61 19.05
CA LYS A 141 -2.17 -18.99 18.80
C LYS A 141 -1.05 -19.95 18.43
N PHE A 142 -0.04 -19.49 17.70
CA PHE A 142 1.09 -20.32 17.25
C PHE A 142 2.40 -19.81 17.81
N LYS A 143 3.00 -20.59 18.71
CA LYS A 143 4.29 -20.29 19.34
C LYS A 143 5.42 -20.17 18.31
N GLU A 144 5.31 -20.88 17.18
CA GLU A 144 6.27 -20.80 16.09
C GLU A 144 6.42 -19.38 15.52
N CYS A 145 5.40 -18.53 15.71
CA CYS A 145 5.37 -17.15 15.25
C CYS A 145 5.84 -16.13 16.30
N GLU A 146 6.16 -16.54 17.52
CA GLU A 146 6.70 -15.65 18.58
C GLU A 146 8.06 -15.04 18.20
N VAL A 147 8.74 -15.62 17.20
CA VAL A 147 10.02 -15.11 16.66
C VAL A 147 9.90 -13.75 15.97
N HIS A 148 8.69 -13.34 15.62
CA HIS A 148 8.40 -12.06 14.98
C HIS A 148 8.11 -11.00 16.04
N ASP A 149 8.94 -9.96 16.14
CA ASP A 149 8.76 -8.87 17.09
C ASP A 149 7.72 -7.86 16.59
N ASP A 150 7.69 -7.60 15.28
CA ASP A 150 6.71 -6.76 14.62
C ASP A 150 5.39 -7.52 14.42
N LEU A 151 4.35 -7.09 15.14
CA LEU A 151 3.01 -7.68 15.12
C LEU A 151 2.39 -7.71 13.70
N PHE A 152 2.76 -6.76 12.84
CA PHE A 152 2.29 -6.71 11.46
C PHE A 152 2.92 -7.78 10.57
N PHE A 153 4.09 -8.32 10.93
CA PHE A 153 4.65 -9.51 10.28
C PHE A 153 4.17 -10.80 10.95
N ARG A 154 4.01 -10.78 12.28
CA ARG A 154 3.52 -11.94 13.05
C ARG A 154 2.17 -12.45 12.55
N ARG A 155 1.27 -11.55 12.12
CA ARG A 155 -0.04 -11.91 11.51
C ARG A 155 0.10 -12.70 10.21
N HIS A 156 1.13 -12.44 9.41
CA HIS A 156 1.39 -13.20 8.18
C HIS A 156 1.96 -14.58 8.52
N CYS A 157 2.82 -14.70 9.54
CA CYS A 157 3.22 -16.00 10.06
C CYS A 157 2.01 -16.81 10.54
N HIS A 158 1.09 -16.20 11.30
CA HIS A 158 -0.15 -16.87 11.73
C HIS A 158 -1.02 -17.31 10.54
N THR A 159 -1.13 -16.47 9.52
CA THR A 159 -1.84 -16.80 8.28
C THR A 159 -1.22 -18.03 7.60
N HIS A 160 0.12 -18.09 7.52
CA HIS A 160 0.83 -19.26 7.02
C HIS A 160 0.52 -20.52 7.86
N MET A 161 0.55 -20.42 9.18
CA MET A 161 0.26 -21.53 10.08
C MET A 161 -1.20 -22.02 9.96
N ILE A 162 -2.16 -21.12 9.77
CA ILE A 162 -3.57 -21.45 9.50
C ILE A 162 -3.68 -22.17 8.14
N MET A 163 -3.00 -21.67 7.11
CA MET A 163 -2.96 -22.32 5.79
C MET A 163 -2.42 -23.75 5.86
N GLN A 164 -1.37 -23.99 6.66
CA GLN A 164 -0.79 -25.31 6.85
C GLN A 164 -1.69 -26.25 7.66
N LYS A 165 -2.24 -25.77 8.78
CA LYS A 165 -2.86 -26.63 9.80
C LYS A 165 -4.39 -26.76 9.65
N GLN A 166 -5.06 -25.82 8.99
CA GLN A 166 -6.53 -25.72 9.05
C GLN A 166 -7.22 -25.54 7.69
N ILE A 167 -6.52 -25.01 6.70
CA ILE A 167 -7.06 -24.81 5.35
C ILE A 167 -6.70 -26.04 4.50
N PRO A 168 -7.65 -26.67 3.78
CA PRO A 168 -7.33 -27.78 2.89
C PRO A 168 -6.38 -27.36 1.76
N THR A 169 -5.48 -28.25 1.36
CA THR A 169 -4.59 -27.97 0.22
C THR A 169 -5.42 -27.86 -1.07
N GLY A 170 -5.09 -26.88 -1.92
CA GLY A 170 -5.76 -26.61 -3.19
C GLY A 170 -6.90 -25.58 -3.11
N THR A 171 -7.35 -25.20 -1.90
CA THR A 171 -8.37 -24.15 -1.68
C THR A 171 -7.72 -22.78 -1.49
N TRP A 172 -8.49 -21.74 -1.18
CA TRP A 172 -7.98 -20.36 -1.07
C TRP A 172 -8.04 -19.82 0.36
N ALA A 173 -7.10 -18.94 0.67
CA ALA A 173 -7.08 -18.11 1.87
C ALA A 173 -7.20 -16.63 1.44
N LEU A 174 -8.21 -15.93 1.97
CA LEU A 174 -8.31 -14.48 1.88
C LEU A 174 -7.87 -13.91 3.22
N PHE A 175 -6.67 -13.34 3.29
CA PHE A 175 -6.23 -12.57 4.44
C PHE A 175 -6.85 -11.17 4.40
N ILE A 176 -7.40 -10.68 5.51
CA ILE A 176 -7.86 -9.29 5.68
C ILE A 176 -7.54 -8.80 7.10
N ASP A 177 -7.28 -7.50 7.23
CA ASP A 177 -7.21 -6.83 8.52
C ASP A 177 -8.57 -6.84 9.25
N ALA A 178 -8.53 -6.75 10.58
CA ALA A 178 -9.73 -6.85 11.42
C ALA A 178 -10.71 -5.67 11.24
N ASP A 179 -10.22 -4.54 10.74
CA ASP A 179 -11.00 -3.34 10.43
C ASP A 179 -11.41 -3.27 8.94
N VAL A 180 -11.47 -4.42 8.27
CA VAL A 180 -12.07 -4.60 6.94
C VAL A 180 -13.48 -5.18 7.08
N GLY A 181 -14.47 -4.49 6.49
CA GLY A 181 -15.87 -4.91 6.49
C GLY A 181 -16.45 -5.02 5.09
N VAL A 182 -17.45 -5.88 4.92
CA VAL A 182 -18.18 -6.06 3.65
C VAL A 182 -19.25 -4.98 3.52
N VAL A 183 -19.31 -4.34 2.36
CA VAL A 183 -20.36 -3.36 1.99
C VAL A 183 -21.34 -3.95 0.98
N ASN A 184 -20.84 -4.71 0.00
CA ASN A 184 -21.70 -5.39 -0.96
C ASN A 184 -21.68 -6.92 -0.76
N PRO A 185 -22.72 -7.48 -0.12
CA PRO A 185 -22.83 -8.92 0.09
C PRO A 185 -23.19 -9.72 -1.17
N ASN A 186 -23.37 -9.11 -2.34
CA ASN A 186 -23.58 -9.84 -3.60
C ASN A 186 -22.29 -10.11 -4.36
N LYS A 187 -21.21 -9.38 -4.07
CA LYS A 187 -19.88 -9.61 -4.65
C LYS A 187 -19.25 -10.85 -4.04
N ARG A 188 -18.65 -11.69 -4.86
CA ARG A 188 -18.06 -12.97 -4.45
C ARG A 188 -16.55 -12.93 -4.52
N ILE A 189 -15.88 -13.62 -3.60
CA ILE A 189 -14.40 -13.66 -3.57
C ILE A 189 -13.85 -14.31 -4.84
N GLU A 190 -14.52 -15.33 -5.38
CA GLU A 190 -14.09 -15.99 -6.62
C GLU A 190 -14.14 -15.11 -7.88
N GLU A 191 -14.82 -13.95 -7.86
CA GLU A 191 -14.76 -12.99 -8.97
C GLU A 191 -13.35 -12.40 -9.16
N PHE A 192 -12.50 -12.47 -8.13
CA PHE A 192 -11.11 -11.99 -8.15
C PHE A 192 -10.09 -13.12 -8.37
N ILE A 193 -10.55 -14.34 -8.67
CA ILE A 193 -9.67 -15.49 -8.94
C ILE A 193 -9.64 -15.75 -10.44
N GLU A 194 -8.49 -15.48 -11.04
CA GLU A 194 -8.25 -15.73 -12.45
C GLU A 194 -7.42 -16.99 -12.70
N PRO A 195 -7.77 -17.80 -13.72
CA PRO A 195 -6.97 -18.94 -14.13
C PRO A 195 -5.52 -18.56 -14.42
N GLY A 196 -4.58 -19.41 -14.02
CA GLY A 196 -3.14 -19.20 -14.23
C GLY A 196 -2.42 -18.44 -13.12
N TYR A 197 -3.15 -17.82 -12.19
CA TYR A 197 -2.60 -17.11 -11.03
C TYR A 197 -2.95 -17.82 -9.72
N GLU A 198 -2.12 -17.63 -8.70
CA GLU A 198 -2.22 -18.28 -7.39
C GLU A 198 -2.07 -17.28 -6.23
N ILE A 199 -1.56 -16.08 -6.51
CA ILE A 199 -1.40 -14.98 -5.55
C ILE A 199 -2.02 -13.73 -6.18
N PHE A 200 -2.93 -13.10 -5.46
CA PHE A 200 -3.55 -11.84 -5.86
C PHE A 200 -3.29 -10.78 -4.81
N LEU A 201 -2.81 -9.64 -5.29
CA LEU A 201 -2.61 -8.41 -4.55
C LEU A 201 -3.39 -7.29 -5.25
N PHE A 202 -3.39 -6.11 -4.67
CA PHE A 202 -3.97 -4.93 -5.31
C PHE A 202 -3.25 -3.66 -4.90
N ASP A 203 -3.32 -2.67 -5.79
CA ASP A 203 -2.90 -1.32 -5.50
C ASP A 203 -3.85 -0.68 -4.49
N ARG A 204 -3.30 -0.22 -3.36
CA ARG A 204 -4.04 0.63 -2.44
C ARG A 204 -4.47 1.89 -3.16
N PHE A 205 -5.71 2.32 -2.96
CA PHE A 205 -6.25 3.42 -3.75
C PHE A 205 -5.66 4.79 -3.35
N TYR A 206 -5.23 4.96 -2.10
CA TYR A 206 -4.79 6.25 -1.55
C TYR A 206 -3.53 6.84 -2.18
N ASN A 207 -2.50 6.02 -2.38
CA ASN A 207 -1.17 6.42 -2.82
C ASN A 207 -0.61 5.31 -3.73
N TRP A 208 0.68 5.29 -4.03
CA TRP A 208 1.31 4.24 -4.86
C TRP A 208 1.63 2.96 -4.10
N GLU A 209 0.97 2.68 -2.97
CA GLU A 209 1.20 1.44 -2.23
C GLU A 209 0.58 0.22 -2.89
N TYR A 210 1.24 -0.93 -2.78
CA TYR A 210 0.56 -2.22 -2.75
C TYR A 210 -0.04 -2.41 -1.36
N ALA A 211 -1.28 -2.90 -1.26
CA ALA A 211 -1.96 -3.03 0.02
C ALA A 211 -1.50 -4.30 0.78
N ALA A 212 -0.90 -4.14 1.97
CA ALA A 212 -0.58 -5.27 2.85
C ALA A 212 -1.76 -5.72 3.74
N LEU A 213 -2.79 -4.87 3.87
CA LEU A 213 -3.99 -5.15 4.67
C LEU A 213 -4.82 -6.34 4.17
N SER A 214 -4.59 -6.80 2.94
CA SER A 214 -5.28 -7.97 2.38
C SER A 214 -4.57 -8.56 1.17
N TYR A 215 -4.65 -9.88 1.05
CA TYR A 215 -4.25 -10.63 -0.14
C TYR A 215 -5.07 -11.91 -0.26
N LEU A 216 -5.23 -12.39 -1.49
CA LEU A 216 -5.89 -13.66 -1.78
C LEU A 216 -4.87 -14.64 -2.33
N VAL A 217 -4.70 -15.78 -1.66
CA VAL A 217 -3.63 -16.73 -1.95
C VAL A 217 -4.14 -18.16 -1.96
N LYS A 218 -3.70 -18.95 -2.95
CA LYS A 218 -4.01 -20.37 -3.03
C LYS A 218 -3.22 -21.13 -1.97
N ASN A 219 -3.89 -22.00 -1.23
CA ASN A 219 -3.24 -22.88 -0.26
C ASN A 219 -2.56 -24.07 -0.97
N ASN A 220 -1.42 -23.81 -1.57
CA ASN A 220 -0.51 -24.80 -2.13
C ASN A 220 0.92 -24.48 -1.68
N GLU A 221 1.92 -25.20 -2.19
CA GLU A 221 3.33 -24.95 -1.87
C GLU A 221 3.75 -23.50 -2.17
N ARG A 222 3.46 -23.01 -3.38
CA ARG A 222 3.81 -21.65 -3.81
C ARG A 222 3.17 -20.58 -2.92
N GLY A 223 1.86 -20.66 -2.71
CA GLY A 223 1.13 -19.66 -1.93
C GLY A 223 1.54 -19.65 -0.46
N ARG A 224 1.74 -20.84 0.14
CA ARG A 224 2.27 -20.93 1.52
C ARG A 224 3.68 -20.37 1.63
N ALA A 225 4.55 -20.67 0.66
CA ALA A 225 5.90 -20.13 0.62
C ALA A 225 5.90 -18.61 0.48
N TRP A 226 5.03 -18.03 -0.36
CA TRP A 226 4.93 -16.57 -0.49
C TRP A 226 4.53 -15.89 0.82
N VAL A 227 3.53 -16.43 1.54
CA VAL A 227 3.12 -15.87 2.84
C VAL A 227 4.22 -16.00 3.90
N ASP A 228 4.90 -17.14 3.93
CA ASP A 228 6.02 -17.40 4.85
C ASP A 228 7.22 -16.49 4.56
N ASP A 229 7.61 -16.36 3.30
CA ASP A 229 8.71 -15.49 2.85
C ASP A 229 8.42 -14.01 3.15
N PHE A 230 7.15 -13.60 3.03
CA PHE A 230 6.74 -12.24 3.39
C PHE A 230 6.79 -12.02 4.91
N ALA A 231 6.30 -12.98 5.71
CA ALA A 231 6.41 -12.92 7.17
C ALA A 231 7.88 -12.82 7.62
N LYS A 232 8.75 -13.67 7.07
CA LYS A 232 10.20 -13.68 7.34
C LYS A 232 10.94 -12.48 6.78
N PHE A 233 10.28 -11.61 6.01
CA PHE A 233 10.90 -10.39 5.51
C PHE A 233 11.20 -9.39 6.63
N GLU A 234 10.58 -9.53 7.79
CA GLU A 234 10.91 -8.79 9.01
C GLU A 234 12.41 -8.82 9.33
N PHE A 235 13.04 -10.00 9.20
CA PHE A 235 14.47 -10.18 9.52
C PHE A 235 15.42 -9.57 8.49
N ARG A 236 14.89 -8.83 7.51
CA ARG A 236 15.63 -8.09 6.48
C ARG A 236 15.30 -6.60 6.48
N LEU A 237 14.54 -6.12 7.46
CA LEU A 237 14.21 -4.71 7.60
C LEU A 237 15.46 -3.88 7.89
N PRO A 238 15.57 -2.65 7.36
CA PRO A 238 16.61 -1.74 7.79
C PRO A 238 16.32 -1.25 9.23
N PRO A 239 17.34 -0.83 9.99
CA PRO A 239 17.16 -0.29 11.35
C PRO A 239 16.53 1.11 11.38
N SER A 240 16.20 1.67 10.21
CA SER A 240 15.60 2.99 10.00
C SER A 240 14.06 2.93 10.03
N PHE A 241 13.37 4.06 9.83
CA PHE A 241 11.91 4.06 9.70
C PHE A 241 11.48 3.27 8.46
N HIS A 242 10.96 2.05 8.65
CA HIS A 242 10.69 1.13 7.54
C HIS A 242 9.20 0.96 7.19
N GLY A 243 8.28 1.40 8.06
CA GLY A 243 6.84 1.34 7.81
C GLY A 243 6.22 -0.07 7.90
N THR A 244 6.77 -0.93 8.77
CA THR A 244 6.32 -2.30 9.04
C THR A 244 6.16 -3.14 7.75
N ASP A 245 5.25 -4.12 7.76
CA ASP A 245 4.89 -4.97 6.63
C ASP A 245 4.47 -4.20 5.37
N ASN A 246 3.67 -3.14 5.49
CA ASN A 246 3.14 -2.39 4.34
C ASN A 246 4.27 -1.62 3.62
N GLY A 247 5.17 -1.02 4.38
CA GLY A 247 6.41 -0.44 3.85
C GLY A 247 7.27 -1.51 3.17
N ALA A 248 7.50 -2.64 3.86
CA ALA A 248 8.38 -3.70 3.41
C ALA A 248 7.86 -4.55 2.25
N LEU A 249 6.53 -4.59 2.03
CA LEU A 249 5.90 -5.29 0.90
C LEU A 249 6.48 -4.83 -0.44
N HIS A 250 6.89 -3.57 -0.54
CA HIS A 250 7.44 -2.97 -1.75
C HIS A 250 8.82 -3.53 -2.15
N PRO A 251 9.86 -3.44 -1.29
CA PRO A 251 11.13 -4.10 -1.57
C PRO A 251 11.00 -5.63 -1.62
N PHE A 252 10.11 -6.24 -0.84
CA PHE A 252 9.82 -7.66 -0.95
C PHE A 252 9.33 -8.04 -2.36
N LEU A 253 8.33 -7.32 -2.89
CA LEU A 253 7.82 -7.55 -4.24
C LEU A 253 8.85 -7.23 -5.32
N MET A 254 9.69 -6.21 -5.13
CA MET A 254 10.80 -5.95 -6.04
C MET A 254 11.73 -7.16 -6.14
N PHE A 255 12.11 -7.76 -5.00
CA PHE A 255 12.91 -8.98 -4.99
C PHE A 255 12.14 -10.21 -5.51
N TYR A 256 10.84 -10.29 -5.27
CA TYR A 256 10.02 -11.43 -5.70
C TYR A 256 9.77 -11.44 -7.21
N LEU A 257 9.45 -10.28 -7.78
CA LEU A 257 9.01 -10.11 -9.17
C LEU A 257 10.16 -9.77 -10.12
N VAL A 258 11.26 -9.23 -9.61
CA VAL A 258 12.47 -8.91 -10.38
C VAL A 258 13.68 -9.59 -9.72
N PRO A 259 13.86 -10.91 -9.87
CA PRO A 259 14.81 -11.69 -9.07
C PRO A 259 16.27 -11.24 -9.19
N GLU A 260 16.66 -10.60 -10.29
CA GLU A 260 17.98 -10.02 -10.52
C GLU A 260 18.32 -8.92 -9.49
N THR A 261 17.31 -8.36 -8.83
CA THR A 261 17.51 -7.36 -7.76
C THR A 261 17.96 -7.97 -6.44
N ARG A 262 17.83 -9.29 -6.24
CA ARG A 262 18.25 -9.97 -5.01
C ARG A 262 19.75 -9.93 -4.82
N ASP A 263 20.51 -10.29 -5.85
CA ASP A 263 21.97 -10.33 -5.82
C ASP A 263 22.55 -8.91 -6.02
N PRO A 264 23.30 -8.37 -5.05
CA PRO A 264 23.95 -7.06 -5.19
C PRO A 264 24.81 -6.89 -6.44
N ARG A 265 25.30 -7.99 -7.04
CA ARG A 265 26.15 -7.97 -8.25
C ARG A 265 25.36 -7.76 -9.53
N THR A 266 24.10 -8.19 -9.57
CA THR A 266 23.20 -8.04 -10.73
C THR A 266 22.14 -6.97 -10.52
N ARG A 267 21.98 -6.49 -9.28
CA ARG A 267 21.02 -5.47 -8.91
C ARG A 267 21.23 -4.19 -9.73
N SER A 268 20.15 -3.69 -10.32
CA SER A 268 20.18 -2.43 -11.05
C SER A 268 20.50 -1.25 -10.12
N ARG A 269 21.10 -0.19 -10.67
CA ARG A 269 21.38 1.05 -9.92
C ARG A 269 20.12 1.67 -9.32
N THR A 270 18.99 1.56 -10.01
CA THR A 270 17.69 2.04 -9.51
C THR A 270 17.26 1.25 -8.29
N ALA A 271 17.33 -0.09 -8.32
CA ALA A 271 16.99 -0.91 -7.17
C ALA A 271 17.92 -0.65 -5.97
N GLU A 272 19.22 -0.50 -6.21
CA GLU A 272 20.18 -0.12 -5.16
C GLU A 272 19.83 1.24 -4.53
N LEU A 273 19.43 2.21 -5.34
CA LEU A 273 18.98 3.51 -4.86
C LEU A 273 17.72 3.39 -3.98
N CYS A 274 16.71 2.62 -4.41
CA CYS A 274 15.48 2.45 -3.63
C CYS A 274 15.79 1.90 -2.23
N LEU A 275 16.69 0.91 -2.13
CA LEU A 275 17.12 0.33 -0.86
C LEU A 275 17.89 1.35 0.00
N LYS A 276 18.77 2.17 -0.59
CA LYS A 276 19.48 3.24 0.15
C LYS A 276 18.54 4.28 0.74
N ILE A 277 17.45 4.61 0.04
CA ILE A 277 16.41 5.51 0.58
C ILE A 277 15.73 4.84 1.77
N TRP A 278 15.42 3.55 1.66
CA TRP A 278 14.82 2.81 2.76
C TRP A 278 15.74 2.75 3.98
N GLU A 279 17.02 2.39 3.79
CA GLU A 279 18.04 2.30 4.83
C GLU A 279 18.28 3.61 5.60
N ARG A 280 17.94 4.75 5.00
CA ARG A 280 18.09 6.08 5.62
C ARG A 280 16.76 6.75 5.95
N SER A 281 15.65 6.05 5.74
CA SER A 281 14.31 6.59 5.89
C SER A 281 14.08 7.09 7.32
N SER A 282 13.58 8.32 7.42
CA SER A 282 13.30 8.99 8.69
C SER A 282 11.80 9.18 8.95
N GLY A 283 10.96 8.85 7.97
CA GLY A 283 9.52 9.02 8.06
C GLY A 283 8.80 8.71 6.75
N TYR A 284 7.51 9.06 6.70
CA TYR A 284 6.64 8.72 5.57
C TYR A 284 7.05 9.32 4.23
N GLU A 285 7.70 10.49 4.19
CA GLU A 285 8.16 11.06 2.92
C GLU A 285 9.24 10.17 2.27
N ASP A 286 10.20 9.70 3.05
CA ASP A 286 11.26 8.81 2.57
C ASP A 286 10.69 7.43 2.23
N LEU A 287 9.79 6.91 3.08
CA LEU A 287 9.10 5.66 2.83
C LEU A 287 8.33 5.71 1.51
N PHE A 288 7.53 6.76 1.30
CA PHE A 288 6.78 6.93 0.05
C PHE A 288 7.73 7.15 -1.14
N SER A 289 8.87 7.82 -0.96
CA SER A 289 9.90 7.91 -2.01
C SER A 289 10.47 6.54 -2.39
N MET A 290 10.76 5.70 -1.41
CA MET A 290 11.19 4.31 -1.62
C MET A 290 10.13 3.50 -2.37
N GLN A 291 8.87 3.56 -1.93
CA GLN A 291 7.76 2.85 -2.58
C GLN A 291 7.62 3.27 -4.06
N ALA A 292 7.69 4.58 -4.34
CA ALA A 292 7.62 5.09 -5.71
C ALA A 292 8.80 4.58 -6.55
N CYS A 293 9.99 4.55 -5.96
CA CYS A 293 11.20 4.01 -6.57
C CYS A 293 11.08 2.51 -6.89
N THR A 294 10.62 1.67 -5.95
CA THR A 294 10.45 0.23 -6.19
C THR A 294 9.45 -0.05 -7.30
N ARG A 295 8.41 0.79 -7.45
CA ARG A 295 7.47 0.67 -8.57
C ARG A 295 8.10 0.98 -9.92
N MET A 296 9.12 1.85 -9.97
CA MET A 296 9.88 2.06 -11.22
C MET A 296 10.69 0.82 -11.60
N VAL A 297 11.18 0.06 -10.62
CA VAL A 297 11.93 -1.18 -10.86
C VAL A 297 10.99 -2.30 -11.32
N ILE A 298 9.82 -2.44 -10.69
CA ILE A 298 8.82 -3.48 -11.02
C ILE A 298 8.07 -3.17 -12.32
N GLY A 299 7.80 -1.88 -12.58
CA GLY A 299 6.97 -1.40 -13.68
C GLY A 299 5.47 -1.30 -13.35
N GLU A 300 4.66 -0.90 -14.33
CA GLU A 300 3.19 -0.76 -14.21
C GLU A 300 2.43 -2.07 -14.49
N GLN A 301 3.16 -3.14 -14.82
CA GLN A 301 2.56 -4.43 -15.16
C GLN A 301 1.78 -5.01 -13.97
N SER A 302 0.60 -5.55 -14.27
CA SER A 302 -0.29 -6.20 -13.28
C SER A 302 -0.23 -7.72 -13.31
N HIS A 303 0.42 -8.32 -14.32
CA HIS A 303 0.40 -9.75 -14.55
C HIS A 303 1.84 -10.28 -14.54
N PHE A 304 2.10 -11.26 -13.67
CA PHE A 304 3.40 -11.90 -13.49
C PHE A 304 3.23 -13.42 -13.62
N PRO A 305 3.10 -13.95 -14.85
CA PRO A 305 2.75 -15.34 -15.08
C PRO A 305 3.80 -16.33 -14.58
N GLU A 306 5.09 -15.97 -14.61
CA GLU A 306 6.20 -16.79 -14.10
C GLU A 306 6.07 -17.02 -12.59
N GLN A 307 5.71 -15.97 -11.84
CA GLN A 307 5.46 -16.04 -10.40
C GLN A 307 4.02 -16.45 -10.06
N ARG A 308 3.15 -16.62 -11.06
CA ARG A 308 1.69 -16.80 -10.92
C ARG A 308 1.05 -15.78 -9.99
N LEU A 309 1.48 -14.52 -10.11
CA LEU A 309 1.02 -13.42 -9.28
C LEU A 309 0.29 -12.38 -10.14
N LYS A 310 -0.85 -11.89 -9.66
CA LYS A 310 -1.57 -10.78 -10.27
C LYS A 310 -1.75 -9.65 -9.26
N ILE A 311 -1.60 -8.41 -9.73
CA ILE A 311 -1.84 -7.19 -8.96
C ILE A 311 -3.00 -6.44 -9.61
N TYR A 312 -4.13 -6.32 -8.91
CA TYR A 312 -5.23 -5.50 -9.37
C TYR A 312 -4.86 -4.01 -9.32
N GLN A 313 -5.08 -3.33 -10.44
CA GLN A 313 -4.85 -1.90 -10.57
C GLN A 313 -5.82 -1.11 -9.68
N LYS A 314 -5.51 0.17 -9.44
CA LYS A 314 -6.33 1.06 -8.62
C LYS A 314 -7.80 1.03 -9.01
N GLY A 315 -8.65 0.64 -8.06
CA GLY A 315 -10.11 0.60 -8.22
C GLY A 315 -10.67 -0.70 -8.74
N ALA A 316 -9.80 -1.66 -9.09
CA ALA A 316 -10.18 -3.01 -9.47
C ALA A 316 -9.99 -4.04 -8.35
N GLY A 317 -9.31 -3.66 -7.25
CA GLY A 317 -9.17 -4.49 -6.05
C GLY A 317 -10.49 -4.62 -5.27
N TRP A 318 -10.50 -5.52 -4.29
CA TRP A 318 -11.69 -5.81 -3.47
C TRP A 318 -11.88 -4.90 -2.26
N VAL A 319 -10.84 -4.17 -1.83
CA VAL A 319 -10.89 -3.28 -0.66
C VAL A 319 -10.42 -1.88 -1.05
N HIS A 320 -11.08 -0.86 -0.53
CA HIS A 320 -10.55 0.50 -0.47
C HIS A 320 -10.75 1.11 0.91
N ASP A 321 -9.97 2.14 1.25
CA ASP A 321 -10.14 2.86 2.51
C ASP A 321 -11.43 3.71 2.49
N LEU A 322 -12.16 3.72 3.60
CA LEU A 322 -13.44 4.44 3.74
C LEU A 322 -13.29 5.96 3.54
N TRP A 323 -12.19 6.52 4.07
CA TRP A 323 -11.96 7.97 4.10
C TRP A 323 -11.61 8.57 2.74
N ILE A 324 -11.15 7.76 1.77
CA ILE A 324 -10.76 8.24 0.43
C ILE A 324 -11.95 8.87 -0.32
N PHE A 325 -13.15 8.35 -0.09
CA PHE A 325 -14.37 8.85 -0.71
C PHE A 325 -15.30 9.51 0.31
N HIS A 326 -14.78 9.91 1.48
CA HIS A 326 -15.56 10.53 2.55
C HIS A 326 -16.83 9.71 2.87
N SER A 327 -16.68 8.39 3.02
CA SER A 327 -17.77 7.45 3.31
C SER A 327 -18.79 7.24 2.17
N HIS A 328 -18.59 7.88 1.00
CA HIS A 328 -19.41 7.59 -0.18
C HIS A 328 -19.07 6.23 -0.75
N TRP A 329 -20.08 5.57 -1.29
CA TRP A 329 -20.00 4.19 -1.73
C TRP A 329 -20.91 3.94 -2.93
N THR A 330 -20.67 2.85 -3.65
CA THR A 330 -21.55 2.38 -4.73
C THR A 330 -21.87 0.90 -4.64
N THR A 331 -22.76 0.43 -5.50
CA THR A 331 -23.07 -1.00 -5.62
C THR A 331 -21.91 -1.82 -6.21
N ASP A 332 -20.84 -1.19 -6.70
CA ASP A 332 -19.66 -1.93 -7.18
C ASP A 332 -18.60 -2.14 -6.10
N ASP A 333 -18.62 -1.34 -5.02
CA ASP A 333 -17.67 -1.48 -3.92
C ASP A 333 -17.94 -2.78 -3.15
N PHE A 334 -16.89 -3.55 -2.86
CA PHE A 334 -17.03 -4.85 -2.20
C PHE A 334 -16.77 -4.75 -0.70
N MET A 335 -15.53 -4.43 -0.29
CA MET A 335 -15.13 -4.27 1.10
C MET A 335 -14.51 -2.90 1.35
N MET A 336 -14.58 -2.43 2.59
CA MET A 336 -13.97 -1.17 3.03
C MET A 336 -13.07 -1.38 4.24
N HIS A 337 -11.93 -0.71 4.23
CA HIS A 337 -10.93 -0.68 5.31
C HIS A 337 -11.06 0.59 6.17
N SER A 338 -10.39 0.60 7.33
CA SER A 338 -10.43 1.66 8.36
C SER A 338 -11.73 1.68 9.18
N LEU A 339 -12.30 0.50 9.46
CA LEU A 339 -13.52 0.32 10.25
C LEU A 339 -13.26 -0.07 11.71
N LYS A 340 -12.47 0.75 12.41
CA LYS A 340 -12.46 0.69 13.87
C LYS A 340 -13.67 1.45 14.39
N ASP A 341 -14.46 0.82 15.26
CA ASP A 341 -15.72 1.39 15.78
C ASP A 341 -15.50 2.75 16.47
N GLU A 342 -14.36 2.95 17.14
CA GLU A 342 -13.97 4.23 17.75
C GLU A 342 -13.75 5.38 16.76
N ASN A 343 -13.47 5.06 15.49
CA ASN A 343 -13.27 6.05 14.42
C ASN A 343 -14.58 6.39 13.69
N LEU A 344 -15.66 5.64 13.94
CA LEU A 344 -16.93 5.85 13.26
C LEU A 344 -17.74 6.94 13.96
N GLY A 345 -18.09 7.97 13.18
CA GLY A 345 -18.99 9.03 13.62
C GLY A 345 -20.46 8.63 13.51
N PRO A 346 -21.36 9.36 14.18
CA PRO A 346 -22.79 9.19 13.96
C PRO A 346 -23.14 9.55 12.51
N TYR A 347 -24.19 8.91 11.98
CA TYR A 347 -24.72 9.28 10.67
C TYR A 347 -25.06 10.77 10.64
N PRO A 348 -24.50 11.55 9.69
CA PRO A 348 -24.68 12.99 9.69
C PRO A 348 -26.16 13.32 9.43
N SER A 349 -26.81 13.94 10.41
CA SER A 349 -28.18 14.47 10.29
C SER A 349 -28.22 15.79 9.52
N ASP A 350 -27.13 16.57 9.57
CA ASP A 350 -26.98 17.85 8.88
C ASP A 350 -26.82 17.68 7.35
N GLU A 351 -27.78 18.22 6.60
CA GLU A 351 -27.77 18.20 5.14
C GLU A 351 -26.66 19.05 4.53
N ALA A 352 -26.34 20.20 5.14
CA ALA A 352 -25.30 21.09 4.61
C ALA A 352 -23.93 20.40 4.67
N ASN A 353 -23.62 19.74 5.79
CA ASN A 353 -22.42 18.94 5.95
C ASN A 353 -22.34 17.78 4.94
N ARG A 354 -23.43 17.03 4.75
CA ARG A 354 -23.49 15.94 3.75
C ARG A 354 -23.22 16.47 2.34
N ARG A 355 -23.83 17.59 1.96
CA ARG A 355 -23.65 18.22 0.66
C ARG A 355 -22.20 18.65 0.45
N ARG A 356 -21.59 19.27 1.45
CA ARG A 356 -20.16 19.66 1.43
C ARG A 356 -19.27 18.44 1.20
N CYS A 357 -19.43 17.38 1.99
CA CYS A 357 -18.61 16.17 1.83
C CYS A 357 -18.81 15.48 0.47
N ARG A 358 -20.02 15.53 -0.07
CA ARG A 358 -20.29 15.04 -1.43
C ARG A 358 -19.57 15.88 -2.48
N GLU A 359 -19.59 17.20 -2.37
CA GLU A 359 -18.89 18.11 -3.28
C GLU A 359 -17.38 17.90 -3.22
N THR A 360 -16.81 17.76 -2.02
CA THR A 360 -15.40 17.41 -1.81
C THR A 360 -15.04 16.10 -2.50
N ALA A 361 -15.85 15.04 -2.34
CA ALA A 361 -15.63 13.76 -3.01
C ALA A 361 -15.64 13.89 -4.54
N LEU A 362 -16.59 14.65 -5.10
CA LEU A 362 -16.73 14.89 -6.55
C LEU A 362 -15.53 15.66 -7.14
N ASN A 363 -14.95 16.54 -6.33
CA ASN A 363 -13.82 17.39 -6.71
C ASN A 363 -12.45 16.78 -6.36
N VAL A 364 -12.41 15.67 -5.63
CA VAL A 364 -11.17 15.03 -5.17
C VAL A 364 -10.31 15.99 -4.33
N GLU A 365 -10.99 16.74 -3.47
CA GLU A 365 -10.38 17.68 -2.54
C GLU A 365 -9.94 16.96 -1.26
N ASP A 366 -8.83 17.40 -0.67
CA ASP A 366 -8.34 16.83 0.59
C ASP A 366 -9.01 17.61 1.74
N THR A 367 -9.84 16.96 2.55
CA THR A 367 -10.41 17.53 3.78
C THR A 367 -10.57 16.46 4.87
N ASP A 368 -10.33 16.87 6.11
CA ASP A 368 -10.53 16.06 7.31
C ASP A 368 -11.91 16.33 7.96
N ASP A 369 -12.72 17.23 7.39
CA ASP A 369 -13.98 17.70 8.00
C ASP A 369 -15.17 16.74 7.78
N CYS A 370 -14.93 15.60 7.13
CA CYS A 370 -15.98 14.64 6.78
C CYS A 370 -15.98 13.44 7.73
N PHE A 371 -17.14 13.18 8.34
CA PHE A 371 -17.32 12.05 9.24
C PHE A 371 -17.09 10.72 8.52
N LEU A 372 -16.40 9.80 9.20
CA LEU A 372 -16.27 8.41 8.79
C LEU A 372 -17.51 7.65 9.21
N VAL A 373 -18.21 7.11 8.23
CA VAL A 373 -19.52 6.51 8.40
C VAL A 373 -19.53 5.23 7.58
N PHE A 374 -19.80 4.11 8.23
CA PHE A 374 -19.89 2.85 7.51
C PHE A 374 -21.26 2.71 6.79
N PRO A 375 -21.31 2.26 5.52
CA PRO A 375 -22.56 2.19 4.77
C PRO A 375 -23.64 1.27 5.35
N VAL A 376 -23.27 0.22 6.10
CA VAL A 376 -24.23 -0.71 6.69
C VAL A 376 -24.73 -0.15 8.03
N LEU A 377 -26.02 0.19 8.10
CA LEU A 377 -26.64 0.94 9.22
C LEU A 377 -26.95 0.11 10.46
N GLN A 378 -26.92 -1.21 10.36
CA GLN A 378 -27.45 -2.10 11.39
C GLN A 378 -26.48 -3.22 11.72
N LYS A 379 -26.59 -3.72 12.95
CA LYS A 379 -25.99 -5.00 13.34
C LYS A 379 -26.75 -6.14 12.65
N LEU A 380 -26.05 -6.90 11.83
CA LEU A 380 -26.59 -8.00 11.05
C LEU A 380 -26.76 -9.26 11.91
N ASN A 381 -27.86 -9.97 11.68
CA ASN A 381 -28.12 -11.25 12.32
C ASN A 381 -27.50 -12.41 11.51
N VAL A 382 -26.44 -13.02 12.04
CA VAL A 382 -25.67 -14.07 11.35
C VAL A 382 -26.51 -15.30 10.99
N ASP A 383 -27.49 -15.69 11.80
CA ASP A 383 -28.37 -16.83 11.51
C ASP A 383 -29.29 -16.52 10.33
N LYS A 384 -29.84 -15.30 10.27
CA LYS A 384 -30.61 -14.83 9.11
C LYS A 384 -29.74 -14.71 7.87
N CYS A 385 -28.47 -14.32 8.00
CA CYS A 385 -27.51 -14.30 6.89
C CYS A 385 -27.28 -15.70 6.33
N LYS A 386 -27.07 -16.69 7.21
CA LYS A 386 -26.94 -18.10 6.82
C LYS A 386 -28.18 -18.62 6.08
N ALA A 387 -29.36 -18.17 6.49
CA ALA A 387 -30.63 -18.48 5.83
C ALA A 387 -30.89 -17.68 4.54
N GLY A 388 -30.03 -16.71 4.19
CA GLY A 388 -30.24 -15.84 3.02
C GLY A 388 -31.43 -14.88 3.16
N THR A 389 -31.84 -14.56 4.39
CA THR A 389 -33.04 -13.73 4.68
C THR A 389 -32.70 -12.40 5.36
N GLU A 390 -31.43 -12.18 5.73
CA GLU A 390 -31.01 -10.91 6.31
C GLU A 390 -30.98 -9.81 5.24
N GLY A 391 -31.82 -8.78 5.44
CA GLY A 391 -31.75 -7.56 4.65
C GLY A 391 -30.70 -6.63 5.23
N TRP A 392 -29.73 -6.20 4.43
CA TRP A 392 -28.69 -5.25 4.80
C TRP A 392 -29.22 -3.83 4.61
N LEU A 393 -29.53 -3.11 5.69
CA LEU A 393 -29.93 -1.72 5.61
C LEU A 393 -28.72 -0.84 5.31
N MET A 394 -28.76 -0.16 4.18
CA MET A 394 -27.67 0.63 3.63
C MET A 394 -27.95 2.13 3.74
N GLU A 395 -26.90 2.93 3.93
CA GLU A 395 -26.95 4.39 3.92
C GLU A 395 -27.02 4.95 2.49
N GLY A 396 -28.21 4.90 1.89
CA GLY A 396 -28.39 5.36 0.51
C GLY A 396 -28.23 6.88 0.30
N ARG A 397 -28.09 7.69 1.36
CA ARG A 397 -27.80 9.14 1.22
C ARG A 397 -26.33 9.41 0.87
N LEU A 398 -25.42 8.50 1.21
CA LEU A 398 -24.00 8.56 0.84
C LEU A 398 -23.70 7.76 -0.44
N GLN A 399 -24.73 7.16 -1.04
CA GLN A 399 -24.55 6.38 -2.24
C GLN A 399 -24.33 7.29 -3.45
N LEU A 400 -23.34 6.93 -4.27
CA LEU A 400 -23.12 7.47 -5.60
C LEU A 400 -23.48 6.43 -6.65
N ASP A 401 -23.84 6.89 -7.85
CA ASP A 401 -23.95 5.98 -8.99
C ASP A 401 -22.55 5.55 -9.47
N ASN A 402 -22.47 4.36 -10.06
CA ASN A 402 -21.21 3.76 -10.51
C ASN A 402 -20.47 4.64 -11.54
N VAL A 403 -21.20 5.38 -12.39
CA VAL A 403 -20.58 6.25 -13.40
C VAL A 403 -19.88 7.43 -12.73
N THR A 404 -20.54 8.08 -11.79
CA THR A 404 -19.97 9.17 -10.99
C THR A 404 -18.75 8.68 -10.19
N MET A 405 -18.87 7.55 -9.49
CA MET A 405 -17.74 7.02 -8.72
C MET A 405 -16.55 6.66 -9.62
N LYS A 406 -16.79 6.10 -10.81
CA LYS A 406 -15.72 5.84 -11.78
C LYS A 406 -15.00 7.13 -12.17
N GLN A 407 -15.74 8.23 -12.42
CA GLN A 407 -15.13 9.52 -12.73
C GLN A 407 -14.28 10.07 -11.56
N ILE A 408 -14.74 9.92 -10.32
CA ILE A 408 -13.98 10.28 -9.12
C ILE A 408 -12.69 9.45 -9.03
N LYS A 409 -12.81 8.12 -9.15
CA LYS A 409 -11.69 7.17 -9.14
C LYS A 409 -10.67 7.52 -10.23
N ASP A 410 -11.10 7.83 -11.45
CA ASP A 410 -10.21 8.22 -12.56
C ASP A 410 -9.47 9.54 -12.30
N LYS A 411 -10.16 10.56 -11.76
CA LYS A 411 -9.55 11.85 -11.38
C LYS A 411 -8.51 11.65 -10.28
N LEU A 412 -8.85 10.87 -9.26
CA LEU A 412 -7.96 10.59 -8.13
C LEU A 412 -6.76 9.76 -8.56
N ALA A 413 -6.93 8.75 -9.40
CA ALA A 413 -5.82 7.97 -9.96
C ALA A 413 -4.82 8.86 -10.71
N LYS A 414 -5.32 9.82 -11.53
CA LYS A 414 -4.46 10.80 -12.20
C LYS A 414 -3.73 11.74 -11.23
N LYS A 415 -4.42 12.19 -10.18
CA LYS A 415 -3.83 13.03 -9.11
C LYS A 415 -2.68 12.28 -8.42
N ILE A 416 -2.90 11.01 -8.04
CA ILE A 416 -1.91 10.16 -7.39
C ILE A 416 -0.73 9.87 -8.31
N LEU A 417 -0.99 9.53 -9.58
CA LEU A 417 0.08 9.31 -10.56
C LEU A 417 0.96 10.55 -10.71
N LYS A 418 0.36 11.74 -10.81
CA LYS A 418 1.11 12.99 -10.85
C LYS A 418 1.97 13.16 -9.60
N GLN A 419 1.42 12.94 -8.41
CA GLN A 419 2.16 13.04 -7.14
C GLN A 419 3.30 12.04 -7.04
N GLN A 420 3.11 10.81 -7.53
CA GLN A 420 4.15 9.79 -7.62
C GLN A 420 5.30 10.25 -8.51
N MET A 421 4.99 10.79 -9.71
CA MET A 421 6.01 11.29 -10.63
C MET A 421 6.76 12.51 -10.07
N GLU A 422 6.06 13.41 -9.37
CA GLU A 422 6.71 14.51 -8.64
C GLU A 422 7.62 14.00 -7.53
N MET A 423 7.23 12.94 -6.81
CA MET A 423 8.06 12.31 -5.78
C MET A 423 9.34 11.74 -6.39
N ILE A 424 9.22 11.03 -7.51
CA ILE A 424 10.36 10.50 -8.27
C ILE A 424 11.30 11.63 -8.71
N GLY A 425 10.74 12.73 -9.22
CA GLY A 425 11.51 13.90 -9.64
C GLY A 425 12.27 14.56 -8.48
N ARG A 426 11.62 14.73 -7.31
CA ARG A 426 12.27 15.27 -6.10
C ARG A 426 13.38 14.36 -5.60
N MET A 427 13.16 13.05 -5.60
CA MET A 427 14.15 12.04 -5.24
C MET A 427 15.39 12.14 -6.14
N ALA A 428 15.19 12.23 -7.47
CA ALA A 428 16.30 12.42 -8.41
C ALA A 428 17.10 13.71 -8.13
N PHE A 429 16.43 14.80 -7.78
CA PHE A 429 17.09 16.06 -7.43
C PHE A 429 17.93 15.95 -6.14
N LYS A 430 17.37 15.37 -5.06
CA LYS A 430 18.09 15.18 -3.79
C LYS A 430 19.40 14.40 -4.00
N ILE A 431 19.37 13.36 -4.84
CA ILE A 431 20.56 12.55 -5.16
C ILE A 431 21.63 13.38 -5.87
N LEU A 432 21.25 14.19 -6.87
CA LEU A 432 22.18 15.06 -7.58
C LEU A 432 22.82 16.10 -6.65
N GLU A 433 22.05 16.59 -5.67
CA GLU A 433 22.54 17.54 -4.67
C GLU A 433 23.53 16.89 -3.69
N GLU A 434 23.24 15.68 -3.19
CA GLU A 434 24.17 14.90 -2.35
C GLU A 434 25.50 14.62 -3.08
N ASP A 435 25.45 14.21 -4.35
CA ASP A 435 26.64 13.96 -5.15
C ASP A 435 27.46 15.25 -5.39
N ARG A 436 26.78 16.39 -5.59
CA ARG A 436 27.42 17.70 -5.67
C ARG A 436 28.12 18.09 -4.37
N LEU A 437 27.47 17.87 -3.22
CA LEU A 437 28.07 18.18 -1.91
C LEU A 437 29.25 17.26 -1.57
N ARG A 438 29.21 15.98 -1.97
CA ARG A 438 30.32 15.04 -1.80
C ARG A 438 31.53 15.38 -2.68
N THR A 439 31.29 15.90 -3.88
CA THR A 439 32.37 16.32 -4.79
C THR A 439 33.03 17.63 -4.36
N THR A 440 32.29 18.56 -3.75
CA THR A 440 32.84 19.82 -3.20
C THR A 440 33.55 19.64 -1.85
N GLN A 441 33.22 18.60 -1.08
CA GLN A 441 33.87 18.29 0.21
C GLN A 441 35.11 17.38 0.09
N ARG A 442 35.51 16.92 -1.10
CA ARG A 442 36.81 16.25 -1.25
C ARG A 442 37.93 17.26 -0.93
N PRO A 443 38.77 17.03 0.09
CA PRO A 443 39.93 17.86 0.30
C PRO A 443 40.82 17.79 -0.94
N THR A 444 41.18 18.94 -1.49
CA THR A 444 42.31 19.04 -2.41
C THR A 444 43.58 18.70 -1.64
N THR A 445 43.87 17.41 -1.44
CA THR A 445 45.22 17.01 -1.07
C THR A 445 46.14 17.47 -2.18
N PRO A 446 47.13 18.35 -1.92
CA PRO A 446 48.04 18.81 -2.95
C PRO A 446 48.82 17.60 -3.44
N PHE A 447 48.75 17.34 -4.75
CA PHE A 447 49.62 16.41 -5.44
C PHE A 447 51.06 16.92 -5.28
N LYS A 448 51.79 16.47 -4.26
CA LYS A 448 53.24 16.69 -4.16
C LYS A 448 53.90 15.84 -5.25
N ARG A 449 54.07 16.43 -6.42
CA ARG A 449 54.93 15.94 -7.51
C ARG A 449 56.36 15.89 -6.96
N LYS A 450 56.84 14.73 -6.52
CA LYS A 450 58.29 14.51 -6.35
C LYS A 450 58.91 14.45 -7.74
N GLN A 451 59.40 15.58 -8.24
CA GLN A 451 60.40 15.60 -9.30
C GLN A 451 61.66 14.91 -8.76
N ARG A 452 61.95 13.70 -9.23
CA ARG A 452 63.30 13.14 -9.16
C ARG A 452 64.12 13.83 -10.25
N ILE A 453 65.01 14.72 -9.81
CA ILE A 453 66.12 15.23 -10.62
C ILE A 453 67.09 14.06 -10.79
N LEU A 454 67.21 13.55 -12.02
CA LEU A 454 68.30 12.68 -12.44
C LEU A 454 69.50 13.59 -12.74
N ALA A 455 70.47 13.60 -11.83
CA ALA A 455 71.81 14.09 -12.13
C ALA A 455 72.53 13.00 -12.93
N PHE A 456 72.85 13.34 -14.19
CA PHE A 456 73.84 12.63 -14.99
C PHE A 456 75.21 12.92 -14.41
N THR A 457 75.93 11.88 -13.98
CA THR A 457 77.39 11.88 -13.97
C THR A 457 77.83 10.75 -14.87
N ASP A 458 78.50 11.18 -15.93
CA ASP A 458 79.18 10.39 -16.94
C ASP A 458 80.47 9.84 -16.30
N ASP A 459 80.65 8.51 -16.32
CA ASP A 459 81.99 7.90 -16.31
C ASP A 459 81.93 6.43 -16.74
N SER A 460 82.18 6.24 -18.03
CA SER A 460 83.29 5.44 -18.58
C SER A 460 83.41 3.92 -18.30
N ILE A 461 83.43 3.19 -19.44
CA ILE A 461 84.23 1.98 -19.78
C ILE A 461 83.64 0.59 -19.48
N GLY A 462 83.44 -0.20 -20.56
CA GLY A 462 83.97 -1.57 -20.59
C GLY A 462 83.03 -2.73 -20.98
N ALA A 463 83.10 -3.11 -22.26
CA ALA A 463 83.11 -4.49 -22.76
C ALA A 463 81.83 -5.38 -22.82
N SER A 464 81.41 -5.61 -24.08
CA SER A 464 81.39 -6.92 -24.78
C SER A 464 80.28 -7.96 -24.49
N ARG A 465 79.55 -8.28 -25.59
CA ARG A 465 78.95 -9.58 -26.00
C ARG A 465 77.81 -10.13 -25.11
N THR A 466 76.68 -10.66 -25.59
CA THR A 466 76.34 -11.39 -26.82
C THR A 466 74.80 -11.52 -26.92
N VAL A 467 74.24 -11.42 -28.13
CA VAL A 467 72.91 -11.89 -28.61
C VAL A 467 73.04 -13.42 -28.88
N PRO A 468 72.03 -14.33 -28.81
CA PRO A 468 70.64 -14.26 -29.36
C PRO A 468 69.55 -14.83 -28.41
N GLY A 469 68.23 -14.76 -28.63
CA GLY A 469 67.33 -14.49 -29.76
C GLY A 469 66.01 -15.25 -29.50
N ILE A 470 64.98 -14.98 -30.31
CA ILE A 470 63.82 -15.86 -30.61
C ILE A 470 62.69 -15.91 -29.55
N VAL A 471 61.39 -15.94 -29.82
CA VAL A 471 60.43 -15.62 -30.91
C VAL A 471 59.07 -15.62 -30.19
N ALA A 472 58.15 -14.81 -30.70
CA ALA A 472 56.76 -14.69 -30.28
C ALA A 472 55.91 -15.98 -30.48
N ASN A 473 54.92 -16.16 -29.62
CA ASN A 473 53.53 -16.40 -29.99
C ASN A 473 52.61 -16.00 -28.84
#